data_AF-A0A359LKM2-F1
#
_entry.id   AF-A0A359LKM2-F1
#
_cell.length_a   1.000
_cell.length_b   1.000
_cell.length_c   1.000
_cell.angle_alpha   90.00
_cell.angle_beta   90.00
_cell.angle_gamma   90.00
#
_symmetry.space_group_name_H-M   'P 1'
#
loop_
_entity.id
_entity.type
_entity.pdbx_description
1 polymer ?
#
loop_
_entity_poly.entity_id
_entity_poly.type
_entity_poly.pdbx_seq_one_letter_code
_entity_poly.pdbx_strand_id
1 'polypeptide(L)' 'MNKILLGTRIPEDVVKDLRKYCKTKGIVINHFVTEAIKEKLDRIKEDEEDIQTVEVREGENTISEDEWNDSLKSRGISV' A
#
# COMPACT_ATOMS: atom_id res chain seq x y z
N MET A 1 7.28 -4.99 -24.11
CA MET A 1 7.89 -4.47 -22.87
C MET A 1 9.26 -5.11 -22.72
N ASN A 2 10.34 -4.32 -22.73
CA ASN A 2 11.69 -4.86 -22.61
C ASN A 2 11.94 -5.31 -21.17
N LYS A 3 12.53 -6.50 -20.99
CA LYS A 3 12.88 -7.04 -19.67
C LYS A 3 14.37 -6.82 -19.43
N ILE A 4 14.71 -6.35 -18.23
CA ILE A 4 16.10 -6.17 -17.78
C ILE A 4 16.40 -7.25 -16.73
N LEU A 5 17.60 -7.83 -16.79
CA LEU A 5 18.07 -8.77 -15.78
C LEU A 5 18.46 -8.00 -14.51
N LEU A 6 17.86 -8.38 -13.39
CA LEU A 6 18.24 -7.88 -12.06
C LEU A 6 18.98 -8.98 -11.30
N GLY A 7 20.29 -8.82 -11.14
CA GLY A 7 21.11 -9.69 -10.30
C GLY A 7 21.23 -9.12 -8.90
N THR A 8 20.85 -9.90 -7.88
CA THR A 8 20.97 -9.49 -6.47
C THR A 8 21.37 -10.66 -5.58
N ARG A 9 21.94 -10.36 -4.41
CA ARG A 9 22.24 -11.35 -3.37
C ARG A 9 21.06 -11.44 -2.43
N ILE A 10 20.57 -12.66 -2.20
CA ILE A 10 19.45 -12.95 -1.31
C ILE A 10 19.92 -14.02 -0.32
N PRO A 11 19.53 -13.94 0.97
CA PRO A 11 19.78 -14.99 1.94
C PRO A 11 19.33 -16.38 1.42
N GLU A 12 20.12 -17.41 1.75
CA GLU A 12 19.91 -18.76 1.21
C GLU A 12 18.59 -19.38 1.66
N ASP A 13 18.23 -19.17 2.93
CA ASP A 13 16.97 -19.58 3.54
C ASP A 13 15.77 -18.97 2.80
N VAL A 14 15.81 -17.67 2.51
CA VAL A 14 14.74 -16.97 1.76
C VAL A 14 14.60 -17.56 0.34
N VAL A 15 15.71 -17.85 -0.35
CA VAL A 15 15.65 -18.48 -1.69
C VAL A 15 15.09 -19.90 -1.62
N LYS A 16 15.43 -20.67 -0.57
CA LYS A 16 14.88 -22.03 -0.37
C LYS A 16 13.37 -21.97 -0.19
N ASP A 17 12.88 -21.06 0.65
CA ASP A 17 11.45 -20.90 0.91
C ASP A 17 10.69 -20.41 -0.32
N LEU A 18 11.22 -19.43 -1.04
CA LEU A 18 10.66 -18.95 -2.31
C LEU A 18 10.53 -20.09 -3.33
N ARG A 19 11.60 -20.87 -3.52
CA ARG A 19 11.60 -21.99 -4.47
C ARG A 19 10.59 -23.06 -4.07
N LYS A 20 10.53 -23.41 -2.78
CA LYS A 20 9.57 -24.39 -2.25
C LYS A 20 8.14 -23.91 -2.48
N TYR A 21 7.84 -22.67 -2.10
CA TYR A 21 6.52 -22.06 -2.27
C TYR A 21 6.07 -22.06 -3.74
N CYS A 22 6.91 -21.51 -4.62
CA CYS A 22 6.62 -21.44 -6.05
C CYS A 22 6.42 -22.83 -6.66
N LYS A 23 7.25 -23.82 -6.29
CA LYS A 23 7.10 -25.20 -6.76
C LYS A 23 5.78 -25.81 -6.29
N THR A 24 5.42 -25.66 -5.01
CA THR A 24 4.18 -26.20 -4.45
C THR A 24 2.93 -25.57 -5.05
N LYS A 25 3.00 -24.30 -5.47
CA LYS A 25 1.87 -23.56 -6.04
C LYS A 25 1.84 -23.55 -7.58
N GLY A 26 2.83 -24.15 -8.24
CA GLY A 26 2.94 -24.12 -9.71
C GLY A 26 3.23 -22.73 -10.29
N ILE A 27 3.89 -21.86 -9.52
CA ILE A 27 4.18 -20.47 -9.88
C ILE A 27 5.60 -20.34 -10.42
N VAL A 28 5.78 -19.58 -11.49
CA VAL A 28 7.11 -19.22 -12.00
C VAL A 28 7.75 -18.18 -11.08
N ILE A 29 8.97 -18.43 -10.61
CA ILE A 29 9.69 -17.54 -9.67
C ILE A 29 9.75 -16.10 -10.18
N ASN A 30 10.05 -15.89 -11.46
CA ASN A 30 10.10 -14.54 -12.04
C ASN A 30 8.76 -13.82 -11.97
N HIS A 31 7.64 -14.54 -12.14
CA HIS A 31 6.31 -13.94 -11.98
C HIS A 31 6.07 -13.56 -10.53
N PHE A 32 6.34 -14.46 -9.58
CA PHE A 32 6.22 -14.17 -8.15
C PHE A 32 7.02 -12.93 -7.74
N VAL A 33 8.31 -12.87 -8.12
CA VAL A 33 9.18 -11.74 -7.77
C VAL A 33 8.69 -10.45 -8.43
N THR A 34 8.21 -10.51 -9.67
CA THR A 34 7.67 -9.34 -10.37
C THR A 34 6.44 -8.78 -9.65
N GLU A 35 5.49 -9.64 -9.28
CA GLU A 35 4.29 -9.21 -8.57
C GLU A 35 4.62 -8.71 -7.15
N ALA A 36 5.53 -9.37 -6.43
CA ALA A 36 5.98 -8.91 -5.12
C ALA A 36 6.65 -7.53 -5.17
N ILE A 37 7.45 -7.25 -6.21
CA ILE A 37 8.08 -5.94 -6.40
C ILE A 37 7.01 -4.88 -6.69
N LYS A 38 6.06 -5.16 -7.60
CA LYS A 38 4.96 -4.23 -7.91
C LYS A 38 4.15 -3.91 -6.67
N GLU A 39 3.71 -4.93 -5.96
CA GLU A 39 2.90 -4.80 -4.74
C GLU A 39 3.62 -3.98 -3.67
N LYS A 40 4.95 -4.13 -3.55
CA LYS A 40 5.73 -3.31 -2.61
C LYS A 40 5.84 -1.86 -3.05
N LEU A 41 6.03 -1.60 -4.35
CA LEU A 41 6.10 -0.24 -4.90
C LEU A 41 4.75 0.48 -4.80
N ASP A 42 3.66 -0.21 -5.10
CA ASP A 42 2.30 0.35 -5.01
C ASP A 42 1.98 0.72 -3.56
N ARG A 43 2.35 -0.12 -2.59
CA ARG A 43 2.19 0.19 -1.17
C ARG A 43 3.00 1.40 -0.71
N ILE A 44 4.26 1.51 -1.15
CA ILE A 44 5.08 2.69 -0.82
C ILE A 44 4.43 3.96 -1.35
N LYS A 45 3.86 3.90 -2.56
CA LYS A 45 3.17 5.04 -3.16
C LYS A 45 1.90 5.41 -2.39
N GLU A 46 1.10 4.42 -1.97
CA GLU A 46 -0.08 4.64 -1.13
C GLU A 46 0.32 5.27 0.22
N ASP A 47 1.37 4.76 0.87
CA ASP A 47 1.90 5.32 2.13
C ASP A 47 2.31 6.80 1.95
N GLU A 48 2.96 7.14 0.83
CA GLU A 48 3.35 8.53 0.51
C GLU A 48 2.13 9.45 0.29
N GLU A 49 1.11 8.96 -0.42
CA GLU A 49 -0.15 9.70 -0.65
C GLU A 49 -0.93 9.92 0.66
N ASP A 50 -0.94 8.93 1.55
CA ASP A 50 -1.56 9.02 2.87
C ASP A 50 -0.84 10.03 3.77
N ILE A 51 0.49 9.99 3.82
CA ILE A 51 1.30 10.96 4.57
C ILE A 51 1.00 12.38 4.07
N GLN A 52 1.02 12.59 2.75
CA GLN A 52 0.71 13.89 2.17
C GLN A 52 -0.72 14.35 2.53
N THR A 53 -1.69 13.43 2.55
CA THR A 53 -3.07 13.74 2.93
C THR A 53 -3.15 14.19 4.39
N VAL A 54 -2.43 13.52 5.29
CA VAL A 54 -2.37 13.90 6.71
C VAL A 54 -1.71 15.26 6.88
N GLU A 55 -0.57 15.51 6.24
CA GLU A 55 0.15 16.79 6.31
C GLU A 55 -0.71 17.97 5.85
N VAL A 56 -1.50 17.79 4.77
CA VAL A 56 -2.43 18.83 4.31
C VAL A 56 -3.54 19.07 5.34
N ARG A 57 -4.10 17.99 5.91
CA ARG A 57 -5.20 18.06 6.89
C ARG A 57 -4.80 18.64 8.24
N GLU A 58 -3.55 18.48 8.67
CA GLU A 58 -3.06 19.13 9.89
C GLU A 58 -3.14 20.67 9.81
N GLY A 59 -3.11 21.23 8.61
CA GLY A 59 -3.30 22.66 8.37
C GLY A 59 -4.76 23.12 8.23
N GLU A 60 -5.74 22.19 8.23
CA GLU A 60 -7.15 22.52 8.07
C GLU A 60 -7.77 23.00 9.39
N ASN A 61 -8.76 23.89 9.28
CA ASN A 61 -9.54 24.32 10.44
C ASN A 61 -10.32 23.12 10.99
N THR A 62 -10.08 22.81 12.27
CA THR A 62 -10.88 21.84 13.00
C THR A 62 -12.14 22.51 13.54
N ILE A 63 -13.23 21.76 13.57
CA ILE A 63 -14.47 22.16 14.25
C ILE A 63 -14.75 21.15 15.37
N SER A 64 -15.45 21.61 16.40
CA SER A 64 -15.92 20.73 17.47
C SER A 64 -16.98 19.76 16.97
N GLU A 65 -17.19 18.67 17.73
CA GLU A 65 -18.25 17.71 17.47
C GLU A 65 -19.64 18.36 17.48
N ASP A 66 -19.87 19.34 18.38
CA ASP A 66 -21.13 20.08 18.46
C ASP A 66 -21.38 20.91 17.19
N GLU A 67 -20.37 21.65 16.71
CA GLU A 67 -20.44 22.43 15.46
C GLU A 67 -20.68 21.52 14.24
N TRP A 68 -20.06 20.34 14.23
CA TRP A 68 -20.27 19.34 13.19
C TRP A 68 -21.71 18.80 13.23
N ASN A 69 -22.22 18.43 14.40
CA ASN A 69 -23.57 17.90 14.58
C ASN A 69 -24.63 18.94 14.19
N ASP A 70 -24.41 20.21 14.51
CA ASP A 70 -25.28 21.30 14.07
C ASP A 70 -25.25 21.47 12.54
N SER A 71 -24.07 21.33 11.91
CA SER A 71 -23.95 21.32 10.45
C SER A 71 -24.72 20.16 9.80
N LEU A 72 -24.73 18.98 10.40
CA LEU A 72 -25.46 17.81 9.88
C LEU A 72 -26.97 17.96 10.03
N LYS A 73 -27.44 18.44 11.19
CA LYS A 73 -28.86 18.77 11.42
C LYS A 73 -29.37 19.80 10.41
N SER A 74 -28.56 20.81 10.09
CA SER A 74 -28.90 21.84 9.09
C SER A 74 -29.09 21.25 7.68
N ARG A 75 -28.48 20.09 7.40
CA ARG A 75 -28.60 19.36 6.13
C ARG A 75 -29.69 18.29 6.15
N GLY A 76 -30.50 18.24 7.22
CA GLY A 76 -31.56 17.24 7.41
C GLY A 76 -31.04 15.84 7.74
N ILE A 77 -29.77 15.72 8.15
CA ILE A 77 -29.16 14.45 8.57
C ILE A 77 -29.30 14.37 10.09
N SER A 78 -29.99 13.33 10.58
CA SER A 78 -30.09 13.06 12.01
C SER A 78 -28.85 12.30 12.47
N VAL A 79 -28.17 12.85 13.48
CA VAL A 79 -27.01 12.29 14.19
C VAL A 79 -27.25 12.38 15.68
#